data_AF-A0A434CZS5-F1
#
_entry.id   AF-A0A434CZS5-F1
#
_cell.length_a   1.000
_cell.length_b   1.000
_cell.length_c   1.000
_cell.angle_alpha   90.00
_cell.angle_beta   90.00
_cell.angle_gamma   90.00
#
_symmetry.space_group_name_H-M   'P 1'
#
loop_
_entity.id
_entity.type
_entity.pdbx_description
1 polymer ?
#
loop_
_entity_poly.entity_id
_entity_poly.type
_entity_poly.pdbx_seq_one_letter_code
_entity_poly.pdbx_strand_id
1 'polypeptide(L)'
;MKMPETIGLVHFIGIGGIGMSGIAEVLHNLGYKVQGSDQADSANVQRLRDKGIECFVGHHADNIGDAEVVVVSTAIKKSNPELKAAREKLLPIVRRAEMLAELMRFRQAVAIGGTHGKTTTTSMVATLLEAGGLDPTVINGGIINAYGTNARMGDGEWMVVEADESDGTFLKLPAEIAVVTNIDPEHLDHYGSFDKVREAFRQFVENVPFYGFGVMCTDHPEVQALVSRIEDRRVITYGENAQADVRFTNHRMDGPTSEFDVVIRDRKTRGQSTISGLRLPMPGRHNVSNATAAIAVAHELGLSAEAIRKGLSSFAGVKRRFTRTGSWNGVEIFDDYGHHPVEITAVLKAARDATKGRVIAIAQPHRFT
;
A
#
# COMPACT_ATOMS: atom_id res chain seq x y z
N MET A 1 11.85 -8.21 18.29
CA MET A 1 11.07 -8.77 19.41
C MET A 1 9.61 -8.63 19.04
N LYS A 2 8.79 -9.70 19.11
CA LYS A 2 7.33 -9.57 18.87
C LYS A 2 6.73 -8.76 20.02
N MET A 3 5.72 -7.93 19.77
CA MET A 3 4.95 -7.33 20.87
C MET A 3 4.38 -8.48 21.73
N PRO A 4 4.39 -8.35 23.07
CA PRO A 4 3.85 -9.39 23.95
C PRO A 4 2.38 -9.68 23.64
N GLU A 5 1.94 -10.92 23.88
CA GLU A 5 0.52 -11.33 23.74
C GLU A 5 -0.42 -10.47 24.59
N THR A 6 0.09 -9.84 25.65
CA THR A 6 -0.64 -8.85 26.45
C THR A 6 0.26 -7.66 26.79
N ILE A 7 -0.17 -6.44 26.46
CA ILE A 7 0.47 -5.17 26.86
C ILE A 7 -0.40 -4.34 27.82
N GLY A 8 -1.37 -5.00 28.48
CA GLY A 8 -2.38 -4.34 29.30
C GLY A 8 -3.43 -3.56 28.50
N LEU A 9 -4.13 -2.65 29.18
CA LEU A 9 -5.12 -1.77 28.56
C LEU A 9 -4.42 -0.66 27.77
N VAL A 10 -4.76 -0.55 26.48
CA VAL A 10 -4.22 0.48 25.58
C VAL A 10 -5.21 1.65 25.51
N HIS A 11 -4.77 2.84 25.91
CA HIS A 11 -5.58 4.07 25.85
C HIS A 11 -5.17 4.95 24.66
N PHE A 12 -6.11 5.27 23.79
CA PHE A 12 -5.90 6.14 22.63
C PHE A 12 -6.34 7.58 22.93
N ILE A 13 -5.44 8.55 22.77
CA ILE A 13 -5.80 9.98 22.83
C ILE A 13 -6.02 10.50 21.41
N GLY A 14 -7.27 10.91 21.12
CA GLY A 14 -7.73 11.25 19.77
C GLY A 14 -8.17 10.03 18.96
N ILE A 15 -8.88 9.10 19.60
CA ILE A 15 -9.28 7.80 19.03
C ILE A 15 -10.20 7.94 17.81
N GLY A 16 -10.94 9.04 17.67
CA GLY A 16 -11.87 9.29 16.56
C GLY A 16 -11.20 9.67 15.25
N GLY A 17 -9.90 9.98 15.26
CA GLY A 17 -9.14 10.25 14.03
C GLY A 17 -9.15 9.04 13.08
N ILE A 18 -9.19 9.28 11.75
CA ILE A 18 -9.28 8.22 10.73
C ILE A 18 -8.23 7.12 10.94
N GLY A 19 -6.96 7.50 11.12
CA GLY A 19 -5.90 6.52 11.37
C GLY A 19 -5.84 5.98 12.80
N MET A 20 -6.35 6.72 13.80
CA MET A 20 -6.34 6.27 15.19
C MET A 20 -7.43 5.24 15.46
N SER A 21 -8.64 5.51 14.98
CA SER A 21 -9.79 4.60 15.11
C SER A 21 -9.52 3.26 14.46
N GLY A 22 -8.90 3.26 13.29
CA GLY A 22 -8.49 2.04 12.62
C GLY A 22 -7.51 1.20 13.46
N ILE A 23 -6.45 1.82 13.98
CA ILE A 23 -5.46 1.11 14.81
C ILE A 23 -6.10 0.56 16.09
N ALA A 24 -6.94 1.34 16.76
CA ALA A 24 -7.66 0.93 17.97
C ALA A 24 -8.55 -0.29 17.73
N GLU A 25 -9.29 -0.28 16.63
CA GLU A 25 -10.14 -1.38 16.20
C GLU A 25 -9.35 -2.65 15.87
N VAL A 26 -8.21 -2.54 15.20
CA VAL A 26 -7.38 -3.70 14.90
C VAL A 26 -6.77 -4.30 16.17
N LEU A 27 -6.30 -3.48 17.11
CA LEU A 27 -5.86 -4.00 18.41
C LEU A 27 -6.99 -4.71 19.14
N HIS A 28 -8.20 -4.15 19.12
CA HIS A 28 -9.37 -4.77 19.72
C HIS A 28 -9.70 -6.13 19.07
N ASN A 29 -9.70 -6.21 17.73
CA ASN A 29 -9.94 -7.45 17.00
C ASN A 29 -8.85 -8.51 17.26
N LEU A 30 -7.60 -8.10 17.53
CA LEU A 30 -6.51 -8.99 17.94
C LEU A 30 -6.62 -9.44 19.41
N GLY A 31 -7.67 -9.03 20.13
CA GLY A 31 -7.93 -9.42 21.52
C GLY A 31 -7.30 -8.52 22.58
N TYR A 32 -6.65 -7.40 22.19
CA TYR A 32 -6.14 -6.44 23.15
C TYR A 32 -7.29 -5.64 23.79
N LYS A 33 -7.10 -5.26 25.05
CA LYS A 33 -8.02 -4.33 25.73
C LYS A 33 -7.73 -2.92 25.24
N VAL A 34 -8.74 -2.26 24.67
CA VAL A 34 -8.61 -0.93 24.08
C VAL A 34 -9.67 -0.01 24.65
N GLN A 35 -9.26 1.21 24.94
CA GLN A 35 -10.14 2.34 25.23
C GLN A 35 -9.56 3.61 24.58
N GLY A 36 -10.29 4.72 24.62
CA GLY A 36 -9.70 6.01 24.25
C GLY A 36 -10.62 7.20 24.38
N SER A 37 -10.08 8.38 24.13
CA SER A 37 -10.79 9.65 24.18
C SER A 37 -10.75 10.35 22.83
N ASP A 38 -11.74 11.16 22.52
CA ASP A 38 -11.68 12.14 21.43
C ASP A 38 -12.35 13.45 21.84
N GLN A 39 -11.98 14.56 21.17
CA GLN A 39 -12.55 15.87 21.44
C GLN A 39 -14.04 15.94 21.02
N ALA A 40 -14.46 15.14 20.04
CA ALA A 40 -15.82 15.13 19.51
C ALA A 40 -16.39 13.71 19.40
N ASP A 41 -17.72 13.59 19.57
CA ASP A 41 -18.45 12.35 19.32
C ASP A 41 -18.65 12.12 17.82
N SER A 42 -17.57 11.75 17.13
CA SER A 42 -17.58 11.52 15.69
C SER A 42 -18.18 10.16 15.30
N ALA A 43 -18.51 9.98 14.02
CA ALA A 43 -18.98 8.69 13.49
C ALA A 43 -17.99 7.53 13.78
N ASN A 44 -16.67 7.81 13.78
CA ASN A 44 -15.66 6.81 14.15
C ASN A 44 -15.75 6.43 15.62
N VAL A 45 -15.98 7.39 16.52
CA VAL A 45 -16.13 7.13 17.95
C VAL A 45 -17.37 6.26 18.20
N GLN A 46 -18.50 6.58 17.55
CA GLN A 46 -19.73 5.78 17.64
C GLN A 46 -19.49 4.35 17.14
N ARG A 47 -18.88 4.21 15.98
CA ARG A 47 -18.53 2.91 15.38
C ARG A 47 -17.63 2.04 16.28
N LEU A 48 -16.68 2.64 17.00
CA LEU A 48 -15.83 1.91 17.95
C LEU A 48 -16.61 1.46 19.20
N ARG A 49 -17.52 2.31 19.71
CA ARG A 49 -18.41 1.92 20.82
C ARG A 49 -19.32 0.77 20.44
N ASP A 50 -19.85 0.76 19.22
CA ASP A 50 -20.68 -0.34 18.70
C ASP A 50 -19.90 -1.67 18.63
N LYS A 51 -18.57 -1.60 18.51
CA LYS A 51 -17.66 -2.75 18.60
C LYS A 51 -17.27 -3.12 20.04
N GLY A 52 -17.78 -2.41 21.05
CA GLY A 52 -17.48 -2.66 22.47
C GLY A 52 -16.22 -2.00 23.00
N ILE A 53 -15.64 -1.04 22.25
CA ILE A 53 -14.48 -0.26 22.70
C ILE A 53 -14.96 0.94 23.50
N GLU A 54 -14.46 1.09 24.74
CA GLU A 54 -14.82 2.22 25.59
C GLU A 54 -14.22 3.52 25.04
N CYS A 55 -15.10 4.49 24.74
CA CYS A 55 -14.69 5.77 24.16
C CYS A 55 -15.24 6.96 24.96
N PHE A 56 -14.36 7.83 25.44
CA PHE A 56 -14.68 9.07 26.18
C PHE A 56 -14.77 10.28 25.24
N VAL A 57 -15.68 11.21 25.52
CA VAL A 57 -15.74 12.50 24.81
C VAL A 57 -15.16 13.58 25.71
N GLY A 58 -14.21 14.34 25.18
CA GLY A 58 -13.39 15.29 25.94
C GLY A 58 -12.18 14.62 26.58
N HIS A 59 -11.17 15.44 26.90
CA HIS A 59 -9.92 14.97 27.48
C HIS A 59 -9.85 15.29 28.97
N HIS A 60 -9.83 14.26 29.81
CA HIS A 60 -9.73 14.36 31.26
C HIS A 60 -8.65 13.41 31.78
N ALA A 61 -7.84 13.84 32.75
CA ALA A 61 -6.74 13.02 33.29
C ALA A 61 -7.22 11.62 33.75
N ASP A 62 -8.44 11.55 34.29
CA ASP A 62 -9.04 10.32 34.81
C ASP A 62 -9.37 9.29 33.71
N ASN A 63 -9.54 9.72 32.45
CA ASN A 63 -9.83 8.83 31.32
C ASN A 63 -8.71 7.80 31.08
N ILE A 64 -7.47 8.09 31.54
CA ILE A 64 -6.35 7.14 31.45
C ILE A 64 -6.66 5.86 32.24
N GLY A 65 -7.40 5.95 33.35
CA GLY A 65 -7.75 4.78 34.17
C GLY A 65 -6.54 3.91 34.50
N ASP A 66 -6.70 2.61 34.24
CA ASP A 66 -5.69 1.56 34.42
C ASP A 66 -4.89 1.25 33.13
N ALA A 67 -4.79 2.20 32.21
CA ALA A 67 -4.01 2.01 30.99
C ALA A 67 -2.55 1.70 31.30
N GLU A 68 -1.98 0.74 30.58
CA GLU A 68 -0.56 0.38 30.66
C GLU A 68 0.23 0.99 29.49
N VAL A 69 -0.45 1.36 28.40
CA VAL A 69 0.16 2.02 27.23
C VAL A 69 -0.76 3.12 26.72
N VAL A 70 -0.18 4.24 26.30
CA VAL A 70 -0.92 5.36 25.70
C VAL A 70 -0.51 5.58 24.26
N VAL A 71 -1.47 5.52 23.34
CA VAL A 71 -1.25 5.83 21.92
C VAL A 71 -1.74 7.24 21.63
N VAL A 72 -0.90 8.08 21.02
CA VAL A 72 -1.24 9.47 20.74
C VAL A 72 -1.19 9.80 19.26
N SER A 73 -2.18 10.58 18.82
CA SER A 73 -2.15 11.19 17.49
C SER A 73 -1.20 12.39 17.47
N THR A 74 -0.75 12.78 16.27
CA THR A 74 0.09 13.97 16.07
C THR A 74 -0.64 15.27 16.39
N ALA A 75 -1.98 15.28 16.38
CA ALA A 75 -2.80 16.44 16.70
C ALA A 75 -2.88 16.73 18.22
N ILE A 76 -2.46 15.78 19.06
CA ILE A 76 -2.53 15.94 20.52
C ILE A 76 -1.44 16.90 21.00
N LYS A 77 -1.86 18.02 21.57
CA LYS A 77 -0.96 19.03 22.15
C LYS A 77 -0.27 18.46 23.40
N LYS A 78 0.98 18.87 23.64
CA LYS A 78 1.74 18.51 24.86
C LYS A 78 1.03 18.90 26.17
N SER A 79 0.13 19.87 26.11
CA SER A 79 -0.67 20.34 27.24
C SER A 79 -1.91 19.49 27.54
N ASN A 80 -2.22 18.49 26.70
CA ASN A 80 -3.39 17.61 26.90
C ASN A 80 -3.33 16.94 28.29
N PRO A 81 -4.43 16.95 29.06
CA PRO A 81 -4.44 16.47 30.44
C PRO A 81 -4.18 14.96 30.57
N GLU A 82 -4.69 14.14 29.65
CA GLU A 82 -4.42 12.69 29.61
C GLU A 82 -2.95 12.41 29.30
N LEU A 83 -2.36 13.14 28.35
CA LEU A 83 -0.95 12.99 28.02
C LEU A 83 -0.03 13.41 29.18
N LYS A 84 -0.42 14.40 29.98
CA LYS A 84 0.30 14.76 31.21
C LYS A 84 0.18 13.66 32.27
N ALA A 85 -1.04 13.20 32.54
CA ALA A 85 -1.30 12.13 33.51
C ALA A 85 -0.55 10.83 33.14
N ALA A 86 -0.50 10.47 31.85
CA ALA A 86 0.27 9.34 31.35
C ALA A 86 1.77 9.46 31.66
N ARG A 87 2.34 10.66 31.51
CA ARG A 87 3.75 10.91 31.85
C ARG A 87 4.01 10.85 33.35
N GLU A 88 3.10 11.39 34.16
CA GLU A 88 3.18 11.33 35.63
C GLU A 88 3.11 9.89 36.15
N LYS A 89 2.29 9.05 35.51
CA LYS A 89 2.22 7.60 35.75
C LYS A 89 3.36 6.79 35.11
N LEU A 90 4.30 7.46 34.42
CA LEU A 90 5.42 6.83 33.71
C LEU A 90 5.01 5.78 32.67
N LEU A 91 3.82 5.96 32.06
CA LEU A 91 3.33 5.04 31.03
C LEU A 91 4.13 5.20 29.73
N PRO A 92 4.42 4.11 29.02
CA PRO A 92 4.88 4.14 27.63
C PRO A 92 3.90 4.95 26.76
N ILE A 93 4.43 5.96 26.08
CA ILE A 93 3.68 6.79 25.14
C ILE A 93 4.17 6.47 23.73
N VAL A 94 3.29 5.87 22.93
CA VAL A 94 3.57 5.41 21.57
C VAL A 94 2.88 6.34 20.59
N ARG A 95 3.56 6.74 19.52
CA ARG A 95 2.93 7.53 18.46
C ARG A 95 2.12 6.63 17.54
N ARG A 96 1.07 7.18 16.93
CA ARG A 96 0.22 6.48 15.93
C ARG A 96 1.01 5.61 14.94
N ALA A 97 2.07 6.16 14.33
CA ALA A 97 2.84 5.44 13.32
C ALA A 97 3.74 4.33 13.89
N GLU A 98 4.25 4.50 15.11
CA GLU A 98 4.99 3.43 15.80
C GLU A 98 4.06 2.26 16.11
N MET A 99 2.83 2.55 16.56
CA MET A 99 1.82 1.52 16.79
C MET A 99 1.42 0.83 15.48
N LEU A 100 1.29 1.57 14.37
CA LEU A 100 1.02 1.00 13.06
C LEU A 100 2.12 0.04 12.61
N ALA A 101 3.40 0.38 12.84
CA ALA A 101 4.53 -0.50 12.53
C ALA A 101 4.53 -1.77 13.40
N GLU A 102 4.12 -1.67 14.67
CA GLU A 102 3.98 -2.84 15.53
C GLU A 102 2.80 -3.73 15.11
N LEU A 103 1.69 -3.15 14.61
CA LEU A 103 0.58 -3.91 14.03
C LEU A 103 1.00 -4.77 12.83
N MET A 104 1.98 -4.32 12.04
CA MET A 104 2.51 -5.14 10.94
C MET A 104 3.12 -6.45 11.43
N ARG A 105 3.60 -6.53 12.69
CA ARG A 105 4.19 -7.76 13.22
C ARG A 105 3.17 -8.87 13.47
N PHE A 106 1.88 -8.53 13.51
CA PHE A 106 0.78 -9.45 13.79
C PHE A 106 0.00 -9.85 12.54
N ARG A 107 0.33 -9.27 11.38
CA ARG A 107 -0.33 -9.53 10.12
C ARG A 107 0.67 -9.98 9.08
N GLN A 108 0.20 -10.74 8.11
CA GLN A 108 1.01 -11.04 6.94
C GLN A 108 0.98 -9.80 6.04
N ALA A 109 2.14 -9.35 5.54
CA ALA A 109 2.26 -8.12 4.79
C ALA A 109 2.73 -8.34 3.35
N VAL A 110 2.04 -7.69 2.43
CA VAL A 110 2.48 -7.44 1.06
C VAL A 110 3.05 -6.04 1.00
N ALA A 111 4.37 -5.91 0.83
CA ALA A 111 5.07 -4.64 0.73
C ALA A 111 5.37 -4.29 -0.72
N ILE A 112 4.91 -3.10 -1.16
CA ILE A 112 5.03 -2.64 -2.55
C ILE A 112 6.11 -1.58 -2.61
N GLY A 113 7.29 -1.97 -3.10
CA GLY A 113 8.42 -1.10 -3.36
C GLY A 113 8.63 -0.81 -4.85
N GLY A 114 9.49 0.16 -5.12
CA GLY A 114 9.94 0.57 -6.45
C GLY A 114 9.78 2.07 -6.65
N THR A 115 10.49 2.67 -7.60
CA THR A 115 10.51 4.14 -7.72
C THR A 115 9.14 4.70 -8.10
N HIS A 116 8.47 4.10 -9.08
CA HIS A 116 7.19 4.51 -9.63
C HIS A 116 6.11 3.43 -9.49
N GLY A 117 4.84 3.86 -9.41
CA GLY A 117 3.69 2.95 -9.44
C GLY A 117 3.31 2.31 -8.10
N LYS A 118 4.05 2.57 -7.01
CA LYS A 118 3.80 1.98 -5.68
C LYS A 118 2.36 2.15 -5.21
N THR A 119 1.86 3.38 -5.14
CA THR A 119 0.50 3.68 -4.65
C THR A 119 -0.59 3.00 -5.49
N THR A 120 -0.43 2.99 -6.82
CA THR A 120 -1.39 2.36 -7.73
C THR A 120 -1.40 0.85 -7.54
N THR A 121 -0.23 0.22 -7.50
CA THR A 121 -0.08 -1.24 -7.30
C THR A 121 -0.58 -1.66 -5.91
N THR A 122 -0.28 -0.89 -4.86
CA THR A 122 -0.79 -1.11 -3.50
C THR A 122 -2.33 -1.12 -3.49
N SER A 123 -2.95 -0.16 -4.16
CA SER A 123 -4.41 -0.05 -4.25
C SER A 123 -5.02 -1.19 -5.07
N MET A 124 -4.36 -1.64 -6.14
CA MET A 124 -4.81 -2.77 -6.96
C MET A 124 -4.71 -4.09 -6.19
N VAL A 125 -3.59 -4.36 -5.51
CA VAL A 125 -3.44 -5.55 -4.66
C VAL A 125 -4.55 -5.56 -3.61
N ALA A 126 -4.75 -4.46 -2.89
CA ALA A 126 -5.81 -4.35 -1.89
C ALA A 126 -7.20 -4.66 -2.46
N THR A 127 -7.53 -4.11 -3.64
CA THR A 127 -8.83 -4.32 -4.30
C THR A 127 -9.03 -5.79 -4.70
N LEU A 128 -7.98 -6.44 -5.21
CA LEU A 128 -8.06 -7.86 -5.58
C LEU A 128 -8.24 -8.75 -4.35
N LEU A 129 -7.47 -8.52 -3.28
CA LEU A 129 -7.58 -9.28 -2.03
C LEU A 129 -8.95 -9.09 -1.37
N GLU A 130 -9.51 -7.88 -1.39
CA GLU A 130 -10.89 -7.61 -0.95
C GLU A 130 -11.91 -8.39 -1.79
N ALA A 131 -11.79 -8.35 -3.12
CA ALA A 131 -12.67 -9.12 -4.01
C ALA A 131 -12.56 -10.64 -3.83
N GLY A 132 -11.41 -11.12 -3.35
CA GLY A 132 -11.16 -12.50 -2.95
C GLY A 132 -11.64 -12.87 -1.56
N GLY A 133 -12.19 -11.93 -0.79
CA GLY A 133 -12.68 -12.16 0.58
C GLY A 133 -11.59 -12.20 1.65
N LEU A 134 -10.37 -11.77 1.34
CA LEU A 134 -9.27 -11.69 2.32
C LEU A 134 -9.27 -10.37 3.12
N ASP A 135 -10.09 -9.41 2.72
CA ASP A 135 -10.35 -8.14 3.41
C ASP A 135 -9.12 -7.51 4.10
N PRO A 136 -8.11 -7.04 3.35
CA PRO A 136 -6.85 -6.63 3.93
C PRO A 136 -6.94 -5.25 4.60
N THR A 137 -6.06 -5.04 5.57
CA THR A 137 -5.67 -3.69 6.00
C THR A 137 -4.75 -3.06 4.94
N VAL A 138 -4.95 -1.78 4.61
CA VAL A 138 -4.22 -1.07 3.56
C VAL A 138 -3.57 0.17 4.14
N ILE A 139 -2.27 0.34 3.88
CA ILE A 139 -1.49 1.51 4.26
C ILE A 139 -0.86 2.10 2.99
N ASN A 140 -1.40 3.22 2.51
CA ASN A 140 -0.85 3.95 1.38
C ASN A 140 0.12 5.04 1.83
N GLY A 141 1.06 5.43 0.97
CA GLY A 141 1.96 6.56 1.19
C GLY A 141 3.16 6.29 2.09
N GLY A 142 3.67 5.04 2.17
CA GLY A 142 4.83 4.67 2.97
C GLY A 142 4.50 4.42 4.44
N ILE A 143 4.98 3.33 5.05
CA ILE A 143 4.77 3.05 6.49
C ILE A 143 5.43 4.08 7.40
N ILE A 144 6.56 4.65 6.99
CA ILE A 144 7.24 5.67 7.80
C ILE A 144 6.64 7.03 7.51
N ASN A 145 6.34 7.36 6.25
CA ASN A 145 5.53 8.53 5.93
C ASN A 145 4.08 8.42 6.47
N ALA A 146 3.66 7.25 6.98
CA ALA A 146 2.40 7.04 7.68
C ALA A 146 2.23 7.87 8.95
N TYR A 147 3.21 8.68 9.36
CA TYR A 147 3.00 9.80 10.28
C TYR A 147 1.85 10.75 9.83
N GLY A 148 1.33 10.65 8.59
CA GLY A 148 0.12 11.38 8.14
C GLY A 148 -0.78 10.73 7.05
N THR A 149 -0.76 9.42 6.81
CA THR A 149 -1.36 8.82 5.58
C THR A 149 -2.77 8.21 5.71
N ASN A 150 -3.38 7.96 4.55
CA ASN A 150 -4.66 7.26 4.37
C ASN A 150 -4.48 5.75 4.61
N ALA A 151 -5.04 5.24 5.71
CA ALA A 151 -5.13 3.82 5.99
C ALA A 151 -6.59 3.34 5.90
N ARG A 152 -6.80 2.13 5.41
CA ARG A 152 -8.07 1.40 5.48
C ARG A 152 -7.85 0.18 6.36
N MET A 153 -8.66 -0.05 7.38
CA MET A 153 -8.56 -1.30 8.14
C MET A 153 -9.49 -2.33 7.53
N GLY A 154 -8.98 -3.55 7.40
CA GLY A 154 -9.77 -4.74 7.07
C GLY A 154 -9.68 -5.75 8.20
N ASP A 155 -10.64 -6.66 8.26
CA ASP A 155 -10.75 -7.67 9.31
C ASP A 155 -9.87 -8.91 9.02
N GLY A 156 -9.33 -9.07 7.82
CA GLY A 156 -8.52 -10.24 7.43
C GLY A 156 -7.06 -10.20 7.88
N GLU A 157 -6.34 -11.32 7.74
CA GLU A 157 -4.97 -11.49 8.25
C GLU A 157 -3.91 -10.71 7.46
N TRP A 158 -4.26 -10.28 6.24
CA TRP A 158 -3.34 -9.61 5.33
C TRP A 158 -3.32 -8.09 5.52
N MET A 159 -2.14 -7.54 5.28
CA MET A 159 -1.89 -6.11 5.15
C MET A 159 -1.23 -5.83 3.80
N VAL A 160 -1.62 -4.75 3.15
CA VAL A 160 -0.99 -4.27 1.91
C VAL A 160 -0.42 -2.90 2.19
N VAL A 161 0.88 -2.75 1.99
CA VAL A 161 1.62 -1.56 2.39
C VAL A 161 2.44 -1.00 1.24
N GLU A 162 2.33 0.30 1.04
CA GLU A 162 3.28 1.03 0.22
C GLU A 162 4.61 1.15 0.99
N ALA A 163 5.69 0.68 0.38
CA ALA A 163 7.02 0.66 0.96
C ALA A 163 7.88 1.74 0.30
N ASP A 164 8.21 2.79 1.06
CA ASP A 164 8.99 3.92 0.57
C ASP A 164 10.49 3.68 0.73
N GLU A 165 11.20 3.70 -0.40
CA GLU A 165 12.64 3.56 -0.45
C GLU A 165 13.38 4.84 -0.07
N SER A 166 12.74 6.01 -0.06
CA SER A 166 13.42 7.31 -0.04
C SER A 166 14.38 7.55 1.13
N ASP A 167 14.15 6.92 2.28
CA ASP A 167 14.93 7.05 3.51
C ASP A 167 15.45 5.71 4.05
N GLY A 168 15.40 4.65 3.23
CA GLY A 168 15.91 3.31 3.56
C GLY A 168 15.04 2.53 4.54
N THR A 169 13.89 3.05 4.93
CA THR A 169 13.08 2.46 6.00
C THR A 169 12.26 1.25 5.58
N PHE A 170 11.96 1.13 4.28
CA PHE A 170 11.37 -0.08 3.71
C PHE A 170 12.14 -1.38 4.02
N LEU A 171 13.45 -1.30 4.29
CA LEU A 171 14.27 -2.45 4.69
C LEU A 171 13.88 -3.05 6.04
N LYS A 172 13.18 -2.27 6.88
CA LYS A 172 12.79 -2.69 8.23
C LYS A 172 11.41 -3.33 8.28
N LEU A 173 10.72 -3.39 7.16
CA LEU A 173 9.34 -3.88 7.09
C LEU A 173 9.33 -5.40 7.16
N PRO A 174 8.62 -5.99 8.15
CA PRO A 174 8.39 -7.43 8.13
C PRO A 174 7.35 -7.73 7.05
N ALA A 175 7.78 -8.27 5.91
CA ALA A 175 6.90 -8.60 4.78
C ALA A 175 7.12 -10.04 4.30
N GLU A 176 6.02 -10.77 4.14
CA GLU A 176 5.97 -12.10 3.52
C GLU A 176 6.02 -12.03 2.00
N ILE A 177 5.60 -10.90 1.43
CA ILE A 177 5.60 -10.68 -0.01
C ILE A 177 6.19 -9.31 -0.31
N ALA A 178 7.23 -9.26 -1.15
CA ALA A 178 7.82 -8.02 -1.62
C ALA A 178 7.56 -7.84 -3.12
N VAL A 179 6.93 -6.74 -3.51
CA VAL A 179 6.73 -6.36 -4.91
C VAL A 179 7.77 -5.29 -5.28
N VAL A 180 8.46 -5.45 -6.40
CA VAL A 180 9.39 -4.44 -6.94
C VAL A 180 8.94 -4.05 -8.34
N THR A 181 8.41 -2.83 -8.47
CA THR A 181 7.84 -2.34 -9.74
C THR A 181 8.89 -1.87 -10.74
N ASN A 182 9.92 -1.15 -10.27
CA ASN A 182 11.03 -0.58 -11.04
C ASN A 182 12.09 -0.04 -10.05
N ILE A 183 13.29 0.26 -10.56
CA ILE A 183 14.41 0.80 -9.77
C ILE A 183 15.13 1.86 -10.61
N ASP A 184 14.89 3.13 -10.31
CA ASP A 184 15.50 4.28 -10.97
C ASP A 184 16.44 5.04 -10.01
N PRO A 185 17.39 5.85 -10.53
CA PRO A 185 18.37 6.59 -9.71
C PRO A 185 17.74 7.79 -8.98
N GLU A 186 16.88 7.51 -8.00
CA GLU A 186 16.25 8.49 -7.12
C GLU A 186 16.82 8.42 -5.69
N HIS A 187 16.56 9.48 -4.91
CA HIS A 187 16.95 9.58 -3.50
C HIS A 187 18.45 9.41 -3.24
N LEU A 188 19.28 9.82 -4.22
CA LEU A 188 20.74 9.72 -4.14
C LEU A 188 21.34 10.57 -3.01
N ASP A 189 20.63 11.58 -2.50
CA ASP A 189 21.05 12.31 -1.31
C ASP A 189 21.06 11.41 -0.06
N HIS A 190 20.16 10.44 0.01
CA HIS A 190 20.11 9.46 1.10
C HIS A 190 21.10 8.32 0.85
N TYR A 191 21.04 7.71 -0.33
CA TYR A 191 21.84 6.52 -0.64
C TYR A 191 23.29 6.84 -1.00
N GLY A 192 23.58 8.01 -1.56
CA GLY A 192 24.90 8.43 -2.04
C GLY A 192 25.28 7.88 -3.42
N SER A 193 24.77 6.72 -3.83
CA SER A 193 24.98 6.18 -5.19
C SER A 193 23.85 5.26 -5.63
N PHE A 194 23.70 5.09 -6.94
CA PHE A 194 22.68 4.19 -7.49
C PHE A 194 22.96 2.71 -7.16
N ASP A 195 24.23 2.33 -7.01
CA ASP A 195 24.59 0.99 -6.55
C ASP A 195 24.07 0.68 -5.15
N LYS A 196 24.03 1.68 -4.26
CA LYS A 196 23.43 1.52 -2.93
C LYS A 196 21.91 1.44 -2.99
N VAL A 197 21.26 2.11 -3.95
CA VAL A 197 19.82 1.93 -4.21
C VAL A 197 19.54 0.48 -4.67
N ARG A 198 20.32 -0.04 -5.62
CA ARG A 198 20.23 -1.43 -6.09
C ARG A 198 20.40 -2.43 -4.94
N GLU A 199 21.40 -2.21 -4.09
CA GLU A 199 21.65 -3.05 -2.92
C GLU A 199 20.51 -2.98 -1.90
N ALA A 200 19.92 -1.80 -1.68
CA ALA A 200 18.75 -1.67 -0.83
C ALA A 200 17.56 -2.48 -1.37
N PHE A 201 17.27 -2.42 -2.67
CA PHE A 201 16.22 -3.26 -3.26
C PHE A 201 16.53 -4.76 -3.21
N ARG A 202 17.81 -5.15 -3.30
CA ARG A 202 18.23 -6.54 -3.06
C ARG A 202 17.90 -6.99 -1.65
N GLN A 203 18.31 -6.21 -0.65
CA GLN A 203 18.02 -6.48 0.76
C GLN A 203 16.52 -6.51 1.04
N PHE A 204 15.75 -5.61 0.44
CA PHE A 204 14.28 -5.59 0.56
C PHE A 204 13.65 -6.93 0.16
N VAL A 205 14.10 -7.53 -0.94
CA VAL A 205 13.63 -8.85 -1.39
C VAL A 205 14.22 -9.98 -0.54
N GLU A 206 15.49 -9.91 -0.14
CA GLU A 206 16.16 -10.93 0.70
C GLU A 206 15.59 -11.00 2.13
N ASN A 207 15.00 -9.90 2.62
CA ASN A 207 14.35 -9.83 3.93
C ASN A 207 13.02 -10.60 4.00
N VAL A 208 12.42 -10.94 2.86
CA VAL A 208 11.25 -11.81 2.80
C VAL A 208 11.59 -13.17 3.42
N PRO A 209 10.74 -13.79 4.24
CA PRO A 209 11.01 -15.10 4.82
C PRO A 209 11.11 -16.20 3.75
N PHE A 210 11.76 -17.33 4.08
CA PHE A 210 11.97 -18.45 3.13
C PHE A 210 10.68 -19.04 2.54
N TYR A 211 9.55 -18.88 3.23
CA TYR A 211 8.21 -19.31 2.77
C TYR A 211 7.44 -18.21 2.03
N GLY A 212 7.96 -16.99 2.00
CA GLY A 212 7.44 -15.86 1.24
C GLY A 212 7.95 -15.83 -0.20
N PHE A 213 7.66 -14.74 -0.92
CA PHE A 213 8.14 -14.57 -2.29
C PHE A 213 8.28 -13.10 -2.72
N GLY A 214 9.15 -12.86 -3.69
CA GLY A 214 9.27 -11.59 -4.41
C GLY A 214 8.48 -11.59 -5.72
N VAL A 215 7.81 -10.49 -6.05
CA VAL A 215 7.15 -10.25 -7.35
C VAL A 215 7.87 -9.13 -8.09
N MET A 216 8.51 -9.45 -9.21
CA MET A 216 9.54 -8.58 -9.81
C MET A 216 9.30 -8.30 -11.30
N CYS A 217 9.27 -7.03 -11.67
CA CYS A 217 9.02 -6.58 -13.04
C CYS A 217 10.23 -6.83 -13.97
N THR A 218 10.17 -7.84 -14.82
CA THR A 218 11.26 -8.16 -15.76
C THR A 218 11.24 -7.37 -17.07
N ASP A 219 10.30 -6.43 -17.21
CA ASP A 219 10.37 -5.41 -18.26
C ASP A 219 11.35 -4.29 -17.89
N HIS A 220 11.67 -4.14 -16.60
CA HIS A 220 12.61 -3.13 -16.13
C HIS A 220 14.03 -3.71 -16.04
N PRO A 221 15.03 -3.16 -16.76
CA PRO A 221 16.38 -3.74 -16.84
C PRO A 221 17.06 -3.96 -15.49
N GLU A 222 16.94 -3.00 -14.57
CA GLU A 222 17.56 -3.10 -13.23
C GLU A 222 16.90 -4.16 -12.37
N VAL A 223 15.58 -4.32 -12.50
CA VAL A 223 14.84 -5.36 -11.76
C VAL A 223 15.13 -6.73 -12.37
N GLN A 224 15.22 -6.82 -13.70
CA GLN A 224 15.65 -8.04 -14.39
C GLN A 224 17.06 -8.46 -13.97
N ALA A 225 18.00 -7.53 -13.86
CA ALA A 225 19.35 -7.79 -13.36
C ALA A 225 19.38 -8.16 -11.88
N LEU A 226 18.44 -7.63 -11.08
CA LEU A 226 18.29 -8.00 -9.67
C LEU A 226 17.78 -9.43 -9.51
N VAL A 227 16.80 -9.87 -10.33
CA VAL A 227 16.25 -11.24 -10.30
C VAL A 227 17.36 -12.29 -10.37
N SER A 228 18.40 -12.08 -11.19
CA SER A 228 19.51 -13.05 -11.31
C SER A 228 20.47 -13.08 -10.13
N ARG A 229 20.33 -12.15 -9.16
CA ARG A 229 21.16 -12.06 -7.95
C ARG A 229 20.45 -12.56 -6.70
N ILE A 230 19.16 -12.88 -6.79
CA ILE A 230 18.37 -13.43 -5.68
C ILE A 230 18.47 -14.96 -5.75
N GLU A 231 19.18 -15.56 -4.79
CA GLU A 231 19.46 -17.01 -4.78
C GLU A 231 18.51 -17.79 -3.86
N ASP A 232 18.29 -17.30 -2.64
CA ASP A 232 17.63 -18.04 -1.57
C ASP A 232 16.15 -17.67 -1.35
N ARG A 233 15.54 -16.96 -2.31
CA ARG A 233 14.13 -16.55 -2.23
C ARG A 233 13.36 -16.98 -3.45
N ARG A 234 12.09 -17.32 -3.24
CA ARG A 234 11.16 -17.57 -4.32
C ARG A 234 10.89 -16.24 -5.03
N VAL A 235 11.16 -16.18 -6.33
CA VAL A 235 10.88 -15.02 -7.17
C VAL A 235 9.85 -15.41 -8.23
N ILE A 236 8.87 -14.54 -8.42
CA ILE A 236 7.84 -14.61 -9.45
C ILE A 236 8.02 -13.39 -10.33
N THR A 237 8.38 -13.62 -11.59
CA THR A 237 8.60 -12.52 -12.53
C THR A 237 7.32 -12.11 -13.21
N TYR A 238 7.15 -10.81 -13.46
CA TYR A 238 6.00 -10.31 -14.21
C TYR A 238 6.41 -9.29 -15.27
N GLY A 239 5.49 -9.00 -16.19
CA GLY A 239 5.65 -7.99 -17.24
C GLY A 239 5.06 -8.43 -18.58
N GLU A 240 5.50 -7.81 -19.66
CA GLU A 240 5.23 -8.26 -21.03
C GLU A 240 6.31 -9.19 -21.57
N ASN A 241 7.49 -9.20 -20.92
CA ASN A 241 8.60 -10.07 -21.23
C ASN A 241 8.13 -11.51 -21.44
N ALA A 242 8.54 -12.12 -22.55
CA ALA A 242 8.12 -13.48 -22.93
C ALA A 242 8.60 -14.57 -21.94
N GLN A 243 9.59 -14.25 -21.11
CA GLN A 243 10.12 -15.11 -20.06
C GLN A 243 9.52 -14.82 -18.67
N ALA A 244 8.60 -13.86 -18.54
CA ALA A 244 7.92 -13.59 -17.29
C ALA A 244 7.02 -14.78 -16.89
N ASP A 245 6.92 -15.05 -15.59
CA ASP A 245 6.04 -16.07 -15.04
C ASP A 245 4.57 -15.63 -15.14
N VAL A 246 4.30 -14.36 -14.83
CA VAL A 246 2.99 -13.72 -14.95
C VAL A 246 3.07 -12.66 -16.02
N ARG A 247 2.60 -12.99 -17.22
CA ARG A 247 2.77 -12.18 -18.41
C ARG A 247 1.46 -11.60 -18.91
N PHE A 248 1.38 -10.29 -19.09
CA PHE A 248 0.23 -9.70 -19.78
C PHE A 248 0.42 -9.74 -21.30
N THR A 249 -0.67 -10.00 -22.03
CA THR A 249 -0.72 -10.04 -23.50
C THR A 249 -2.00 -9.41 -24.02
N ASN A 250 -2.08 -9.19 -25.33
CA ASN A 250 -3.29 -8.73 -26.02
C ASN A 250 -3.85 -7.40 -25.46
N HIS A 251 -2.97 -6.52 -24.97
CA HIS A 251 -3.37 -5.20 -24.46
C HIS A 251 -3.95 -4.34 -25.58
N ARG A 252 -5.16 -3.85 -25.35
CA ARG A 252 -5.87 -2.89 -26.19
C ARG A 252 -6.64 -1.92 -25.31
N MET A 253 -7.03 -0.80 -25.90
CA MET A 253 -7.88 0.20 -25.25
C MET A 253 -9.33 0.08 -25.72
N ASP A 254 -10.26 0.10 -24.78
CA ASP A 254 -11.70 0.31 -24.99
C ASP A 254 -12.13 1.59 -24.24
N GLY A 255 -12.10 2.72 -24.95
CA GLY A 255 -12.23 4.05 -24.34
C GLY A 255 -11.14 4.28 -23.27
N PRO A 256 -11.50 4.65 -22.03
CA PRO A 256 -10.54 4.81 -20.94
C PRO A 256 -10.16 3.48 -20.24
N THR A 257 -10.69 2.34 -20.70
CA THR A 257 -10.48 1.03 -20.08
C THR A 257 -9.42 0.25 -20.84
N SER A 258 -8.46 -0.34 -20.13
CA SER A 258 -7.52 -1.30 -20.71
C SER A 258 -8.13 -2.69 -20.70
N GLU A 259 -8.08 -3.39 -21.83
CA GLU A 259 -8.43 -4.81 -21.94
C GLU A 259 -7.18 -5.63 -22.27
N PHE A 260 -6.96 -6.74 -21.56
CA PHE A 260 -5.78 -7.59 -21.73
C PHE A 260 -6.03 -9.01 -21.21
N ASP A 261 -5.10 -9.92 -21.50
CA ASP A 261 -5.06 -11.26 -20.94
C ASP A 261 -3.82 -11.40 -20.05
N VAL A 262 -3.85 -12.30 -19.07
CA VAL A 262 -2.66 -12.67 -18.28
C VAL A 262 -2.40 -14.16 -18.38
N VAL A 263 -1.20 -14.52 -18.82
CA VAL A 263 -0.69 -15.89 -18.85
C VAL A 263 0.14 -16.11 -17.60
N ILE A 264 -0.18 -17.18 -16.85
CA ILE A 264 0.54 -17.56 -15.63
C ILE A 264 1.22 -18.91 -15.87
N ARG A 265 2.54 -18.94 -15.75
CA ARG A 265 3.37 -20.14 -15.88
C ARG A 265 3.79 -20.63 -14.51
N ASP A 266 3.57 -21.91 -14.25
CA ASP A 266 4.11 -22.56 -13.09
C ASP A 266 5.41 -23.28 -13.48
N ARG A 267 6.55 -22.75 -13.00
CA ARG A 267 7.87 -23.34 -13.27
C ARG A 267 8.04 -24.74 -12.68
N LYS A 268 7.35 -25.06 -11.57
CA LYS A 268 7.47 -26.36 -10.89
C LYS A 268 6.74 -27.44 -11.68
N THR A 269 5.51 -27.18 -12.10
CA THR A 269 4.69 -28.15 -12.84
C THR A 269 4.89 -28.09 -14.35
N ARG A 270 5.54 -27.02 -14.85
CA ARG A 270 5.58 -26.64 -16.28
C ARG A 270 4.18 -26.41 -16.87
N GLY A 271 3.19 -26.21 -16.02
CA GLY A 271 1.84 -25.86 -16.41
C GLY A 271 1.73 -24.39 -16.82
N GLN A 272 0.69 -24.10 -17.60
CA GLN A 272 0.32 -22.74 -17.96
C GLN A 272 -1.19 -22.58 -17.84
N SER A 273 -1.62 -21.45 -17.28
CA SER A 273 -3.02 -21.02 -17.28
C SER A 273 -3.14 -19.61 -17.85
N THR A 274 -4.34 -19.26 -18.32
CA THR A 274 -4.60 -17.92 -18.87
C THR A 274 -5.88 -17.37 -18.27
N ILE A 275 -5.81 -16.13 -17.77
CA ILE A 275 -6.95 -15.33 -17.38
C ILE A 275 -7.23 -14.34 -18.51
N SER A 276 -8.16 -14.69 -19.40
CA SER A 276 -8.49 -13.88 -20.58
C SER A 276 -9.52 -12.79 -20.29
N GLY A 277 -9.52 -11.69 -21.04
CA GLY A 277 -10.56 -10.66 -21.01
C GLY A 277 -10.62 -9.89 -19.70
N LEU A 278 -9.46 -9.63 -19.10
CA LEU A 278 -9.35 -8.73 -17.95
C LEU A 278 -9.64 -7.30 -18.41
N ARG A 279 -10.41 -6.57 -17.61
CA ARG A 279 -10.76 -5.17 -17.86
C ARG A 279 -10.30 -4.35 -16.67
N LEU A 280 -9.48 -3.34 -16.94
CA LEU A 280 -8.99 -2.38 -15.96
C LEU A 280 -9.52 -0.99 -16.33
N PRO A 281 -10.34 -0.33 -15.49
CA PRO A 281 -10.86 1.03 -15.72
C PRO A 281 -9.80 2.15 -15.66
N MET A 282 -8.59 1.90 -16.15
CA MET A 282 -7.50 2.85 -16.28
C MET A 282 -6.77 2.64 -17.60
N PRO A 283 -6.37 3.73 -18.28
CA PRO A 283 -5.56 3.63 -19.48
C PRO A 283 -4.08 3.45 -19.15
N GLY A 284 -3.33 3.04 -20.16
CA GLY A 284 -1.87 3.02 -20.13
C GLY A 284 -1.28 1.65 -19.77
N ARG A 285 -0.30 1.25 -20.57
CA ARG A 285 0.45 -0.01 -20.40
C ARG A 285 1.15 -0.13 -19.04
N HIS A 286 1.56 0.99 -18.44
CA HIS A 286 2.14 0.99 -17.09
C HIS A 286 1.12 0.57 -16.01
N ASN A 287 -0.16 0.93 -16.17
CA ASN A 287 -1.22 0.48 -15.26
C ASN A 287 -1.57 -0.99 -15.48
N VAL A 288 -1.49 -1.49 -16.71
CA VAL A 288 -1.58 -2.94 -16.99
C VAL A 288 -0.43 -3.70 -16.33
N SER A 289 0.79 -3.18 -16.37
CA SER A 289 1.94 -3.75 -15.67
C SER A 289 1.72 -3.76 -14.14
N ASN A 290 1.26 -2.65 -13.55
CA ASN A 290 0.89 -2.59 -12.12
C ASN A 290 -0.21 -3.62 -11.76
N ALA A 291 -1.23 -3.75 -12.60
CA ALA A 291 -2.28 -4.74 -12.42
C ALA A 291 -1.74 -6.18 -12.52
N THR A 292 -0.77 -6.42 -13.39
CA THR A 292 -0.13 -7.74 -13.55
C THR A 292 0.65 -8.13 -12.28
N ALA A 293 1.33 -7.17 -11.63
CA ALA A 293 1.93 -7.38 -10.31
C ALA A 293 0.88 -7.77 -9.26
N ALA A 294 -0.25 -7.05 -9.24
CA ALA A 294 -1.34 -7.33 -8.31
C ALA A 294 -1.98 -8.70 -8.56
N ILE A 295 -2.15 -9.09 -9.83
CA ILE A 295 -2.66 -10.40 -10.23
C ILE A 295 -1.70 -11.51 -9.80
N ALA A 296 -0.38 -11.30 -9.92
CA ALA A 296 0.61 -12.27 -9.44
C ALA A 296 0.46 -12.52 -7.94
N VAL A 297 0.36 -11.46 -7.13
CA VAL A 297 0.13 -11.57 -5.68
C VAL A 297 -1.19 -12.28 -5.38
N ALA A 298 -2.29 -11.84 -6.00
CA ALA A 298 -3.62 -12.42 -5.78
C ALA A 298 -3.67 -13.92 -6.13
N HIS A 299 -3.10 -14.30 -7.27
CA HIS A 299 -3.06 -15.69 -7.72
C HIS A 299 -2.30 -16.59 -6.75
N GLU A 300 -1.14 -16.13 -6.26
CA GLU A 300 -0.31 -16.86 -5.30
C GLU A 300 -0.94 -16.98 -3.92
N LEU A 301 -1.77 -16.02 -3.54
CA LEU A 301 -2.62 -16.08 -2.34
C LEU A 301 -3.90 -16.91 -2.56
N GLY A 302 -4.03 -17.59 -3.70
CA GLY A 302 -5.09 -18.56 -3.96
C GLY A 302 -6.39 -17.96 -4.48
N LEU A 303 -6.41 -16.69 -4.90
CA LEU A 303 -7.62 -16.09 -5.46
C LEU A 303 -7.97 -16.74 -6.81
N SER A 304 -9.26 -17.01 -6.99
CA SER A 304 -9.78 -17.53 -8.26
C SER A 304 -9.66 -16.50 -9.39
N ALA A 305 -9.54 -16.96 -10.62
CA ALA A 305 -9.54 -16.10 -11.80
C ALA A 305 -10.81 -15.22 -11.89
N GLU A 306 -11.94 -15.70 -11.37
CA GLU A 306 -13.19 -14.95 -11.33
C GLU A 306 -13.15 -13.82 -10.30
N ALA A 307 -12.62 -14.07 -9.09
CA ALA A 307 -12.41 -13.02 -8.09
C ALA A 307 -11.46 -11.94 -8.61
N ILE A 308 -10.37 -12.35 -9.30
CA ILE A 308 -9.41 -11.43 -9.93
C ILE A 308 -10.10 -10.58 -11.00
N ARG A 309 -10.88 -11.19 -11.90
CA ARG A 309 -11.62 -10.47 -12.95
C ARG A 309 -12.58 -9.46 -12.35
N LYS A 310 -13.37 -9.88 -11.36
CA LYS A 310 -14.33 -9.03 -10.66
C LYS A 310 -13.62 -7.84 -10.00
N GLY A 311 -12.61 -8.10 -9.17
CA GLY A 311 -11.88 -7.07 -8.44
C GLY A 311 -11.25 -6.02 -9.36
N LEU A 312 -10.60 -6.47 -10.44
CA LEU A 312 -9.97 -5.57 -11.40
C LEU A 312 -10.99 -4.69 -12.13
N SER A 313 -12.11 -5.27 -12.57
CA SER A 313 -13.17 -4.54 -13.26
C SER A 313 -13.89 -3.52 -12.38
N SER A 314 -13.90 -3.75 -11.05
CA SER A 314 -14.45 -2.82 -10.06
C SER A 314 -13.47 -1.75 -9.58
N PHE A 315 -12.22 -1.74 -10.08
CA PHE A 315 -11.21 -0.79 -9.61
C PHE A 315 -11.60 0.66 -9.96
N ALA A 316 -11.88 1.46 -8.94
CA ALA A 316 -12.34 2.85 -9.09
C ALA A 316 -11.22 3.85 -9.44
N GLY A 317 -9.97 3.37 -9.53
CA GLY A 317 -8.79 4.22 -9.71
C GLY A 317 -8.25 4.79 -8.39
N VAL A 318 -7.14 5.51 -8.48
CA VAL A 318 -6.52 6.23 -7.36
C VAL A 318 -6.61 7.72 -7.65
N LYS A 319 -7.01 8.53 -6.67
CA LYS A 319 -7.05 9.99 -6.82
C LYS A 319 -5.66 10.51 -7.26
N ARG A 320 -5.66 11.41 -8.24
CA ARG A 320 -4.46 11.99 -8.86
C ARG A 320 -3.58 10.96 -9.57
N ARG A 321 -4.12 9.82 -10.01
CA ARG A 321 -3.45 8.86 -10.90
C ARG A 321 -4.35 8.64 -12.10
N PHE A 322 -4.12 9.43 -13.14
CA PHE A 322 -4.94 9.57 -14.35
C PHE A 322 -6.44 9.70 -14.03
N THR A 323 -6.78 10.49 -13.02
CA THR A 323 -8.14 10.60 -12.50
C THR A 323 -8.95 11.54 -13.39
N ARG A 324 -10.05 11.05 -13.95
CA ARG A 324 -11.02 11.92 -14.63
C ARG A 324 -11.66 12.85 -13.60
N THR A 325 -11.45 14.16 -13.75
CA THR A 325 -12.00 15.18 -12.83
C THR A 325 -13.25 15.86 -13.37
N GLY A 326 -13.52 15.73 -14.66
CA GLY A 326 -14.74 16.24 -15.27
C GLY A 326 -14.61 16.38 -16.79
N SER A 327 -15.57 17.09 -17.36
CA SER A 327 -15.61 17.42 -18.79
C SER A 327 -16.12 18.85 -18.98
N TRP A 328 -15.56 19.60 -19.92
CA TRP A 328 -16.00 20.96 -20.24
C TRP A 328 -15.95 21.19 -21.75
N ASN A 329 -17.06 21.61 -22.36
CA ASN A 329 -17.17 21.86 -23.81
C ASN A 329 -16.61 20.74 -24.70
N GLY A 330 -16.91 19.48 -24.35
CA GLY A 330 -16.44 18.30 -25.07
C GLY A 330 -14.95 17.95 -24.85
N VAL A 331 -14.26 18.66 -23.94
CA VAL A 331 -12.91 18.35 -23.50
C VAL A 331 -12.99 17.56 -22.20
N GLU A 332 -12.38 16.39 -22.17
CA GLU A 332 -12.21 15.58 -20.97
C GLU A 332 -11.02 16.08 -20.15
N ILE A 333 -11.19 16.21 -18.83
CA ILE A 333 -10.20 16.75 -17.92
C ILE A 333 -9.73 15.64 -16.99
N PHE A 334 -8.41 15.47 -16.91
CA PHE A 334 -7.75 14.47 -16.08
C PHE A 334 -6.71 15.16 -15.17
N ASP A 335 -6.59 14.65 -13.94
CA ASP A 335 -5.58 15.04 -12.96
C ASP A 335 -4.61 13.89 -12.70
N ASP A 336 -3.32 14.19 -12.65
CA ASP A 336 -2.25 13.23 -12.42
C ASP A 336 -1.14 13.82 -11.53
N TYR A 337 -0.55 12.97 -10.69
CA TYR A 337 0.51 13.31 -9.74
C TYR A 337 1.92 13.27 -10.37
N GLY A 338 2.04 12.73 -11.58
CA GLY A 338 3.30 12.53 -12.28
C GLY A 338 4.14 13.80 -12.30
N HIS A 339 5.29 13.74 -11.65
CA HIS A 339 6.22 14.87 -11.51
C HIS A 339 7.62 14.50 -11.99
N HIS A 340 7.96 13.20 -11.99
CA HIS A 340 9.19 12.71 -12.61
C HIS A 340 9.03 12.58 -14.14
N PRO A 341 10.06 12.84 -14.97
CA PRO A 341 9.95 12.74 -16.44
C PRO A 341 9.44 11.39 -16.95
N VAL A 342 9.77 10.30 -16.26
CA VAL A 342 9.27 8.94 -16.57
C VAL A 342 7.75 8.86 -16.37
N GLU A 343 7.25 9.36 -15.25
CA GLU A 343 5.81 9.40 -14.94
C GLU A 343 5.05 10.29 -15.94
N ILE A 344 5.56 11.49 -16.22
CA ILE A 344 4.97 12.43 -17.18
C ILE A 344 4.89 11.77 -18.57
N THR A 345 5.97 11.12 -19.01
CA THR A 345 5.99 10.40 -20.29
C THR A 345 4.95 9.28 -20.33
N ALA A 346 4.81 8.52 -19.24
CA ALA A 346 3.84 7.44 -19.13
C ALA A 346 2.39 7.96 -19.18
N VAL A 347 2.11 9.06 -18.51
CA VAL A 347 0.80 9.74 -18.50
C VAL A 347 0.44 10.28 -19.87
N LEU A 348 1.38 10.95 -20.55
CA LEU A 348 1.14 11.48 -21.90
C LEU A 348 0.91 10.38 -22.94
N LYS A 349 1.62 9.25 -22.82
CA LYS A 349 1.36 8.06 -23.64
C LYS A 349 -0.03 7.49 -23.36
N ALA A 350 -0.41 7.34 -22.09
CA ALA A 350 -1.75 6.86 -21.73
C ALA A 350 -2.87 7.79 -22.23
N ALA A 351 -2.68 9.11 -22.14
CA ALA A 351 -3.59 10.09 -22.72
C ALA A 351 -3.70 9.96 -24.24
N ARG A 352 -2.57 9.77 -24.94
CA ARG A 352 -2.55 9.57 -26.39
C ARG A 352 -3.27 8.29 -26.79
N ASP A 353 -3.09 7.21 -26.03
CA ASP A 353 -3.75 5.92 -26.29
C ASP A 353 -5.27 5.99 -26.05
N ALA A 354 -5.70 6.83 -25.09
CA ALA A 354 -7.10 6.99 -24.72
C ALA A 354 -7.92 7.91 -25.64
N THR A 355 -7.28 8.73 -26.49
CA THR A 355 -8.02 9.64 -27.38
C THR A 355 -7.40 9.83 -28.77
N LYS A 356 -8.28 9.97 -29.77
CA LYS A 356 -7.91 10.42 -31.12
C LYS A 356 -7.74 11.95 -31.22
N GLY A 357 -8.14 12.69 -30.18
CA GLY A 357 -8.11 14.15 -30.15
C GLY A 357 -6.73 14.74 -29.83
N ARG A 358 -6.71 16.05 -29.54
CA ARG A 358 -5.51 16.74 -29.03
C ARG A 358 -5.32 16.40 -27.55
N VAL A 359 -4.07 16.16 -27.16
CA VAL A 359 -3.66 16.03 -25.75
C VAL A 359 -2.99 17.36 -25.39
N ILE A 360 -3.49 18.02 -24.34
CA ILE A 360 -2.96 19.28 -23.82
C ILE A 360 -2.49 19.02 -22.39
N ALA A 361 -1.21 19.24 -22.13
CA ALA A 361 -0.62 19.06 -20.80
C ALA A 361 -0.47 20.42 -20.12
N ILE A 362 -0.96 20.53 -18.88
CA ILE A 362 -0.69 21.66 -17.99
C ILE A 362 0.19 21.10 -16.88
N ALA A 363 1.48 21.43 -16.91
CA ALA A 363 2.47 20.89 -15.99
C ALA A 363 2.93 21.95 -14.99
N GLN A 364 3.02 21.56 -13.71
CA GLN A 364 3.63 22.34 -12.64
C GLN A 364 4.88 21.61 -12.17
N PRO A 365 6.10 22.12 -12.44
CA PRO A 365 7.33 21.54 -11.90
C PRO A 365 7.31 21.50 -10.37
N HIS A 366 7.79 20.40 -9.79
CA HIS A 366 7.84 20.20 -8.36
C HIS A 366 9.29 20.20 -7.87
N ARG A 367 9.61 21.11 -6.93
CA ARG A 367 10.95 21.44 -6.42
C ARG A 367 11.87 22.12 -7.44
N PHE A 368 12.84 22.90 -6.94
CA PHE A 368 13.86 23.58 -7.75
C PHE A 368 15.17 22.80 -7.83
N THR A 369 15.43 21.93 -6.84
CA THR A 369 16.65 21.16 -6.62
C THR A 369 16.32 19.69 -6.45
#